data_AF-A0A9P7FM57-F1
#
_entry.id   AF-A0A9P7FM57-F1
#
_cell.length_a   1.000
_cell.length_b   1.000
_cell.length_c   1.000
_cell.angle_alpha   90.00
_cell.angle_beta   90.00
_cell.angle_gamma   90.00
#
_symmetry.space_group_name_H-M   'P 1'
#
loop_
_entity.id
_entity.type
_entity.pdbx_description
1 polymer ?
#
loop_
_entity_poly.entity_id
_entity_poly.type
_entity_poly.pdbx_seq_one_letter_code
_entity_poly.pdbx_strand_id
1 'polypeptide(L)'
;MSKNYTDFWSEVGIKFFEHWPERNPIFGDLPESEFTPEQSTALADAVAERKKQIATWFRWQTNPLRLGRRSGIRGLVVSLMKGTRAPQKMDIYSNKFYSKKIKHVADEAIRVQSVTERGPKLNKRRDVVRQMYEKESKEVKAKIEKKYCQKQGESPKVDDTTKIKAIHELGPMLDRILQYLAHITGGWKFSVLMGGHDPSTGEVSVFNYHVGELESGAQFDQAFSNFNSMQSAFLSFVKDAIAFESMLPEEGDNESDSDVKGDEDSSSRRRA
;
A
#
# COMPACT_ATOMS: atom_id res chain seq x y z
N MET A 1 22.27 -4.10 2.75
CA MET A 1 23.07 -4.62 1.62
C MET A 1 22.92 -3.68 0.44
N SER A 2 23.97 -2.96 0.06
CA SER A 2 24.00 -2.19 -1.19
C SER A 2 24.08 -3.16 -2.36
N LYS A 3 23.10 -3.14 -3.26
CA LYS A 3 23.16 -3.94 -4.49
C LYS A 3 24.32 -3.41 -5.35
N ASN A 4 25.30 -4.26 -5.62
CA ASN A 4 26.39 -3.91 -6.52
C ASN A 4 25.90 -4.05 -7.96
N TYR A 5 25.85 -2.95 -8.70
CA TYR A 5 25.38 -2.91 -10.09
C TYR A 5 26.53 -2.71 -11.09
N THR A 6 27.79 -2.72 -10.64
CA THR A 6 28.95 -2.44 -11.50
C THR A 6 28.97 -3.30 -12.76
N ASP A 7 28.68 -4.59 -12.62
CA ASP A 7 28.80 -5.57 -13.70
C ASP A 7 27.61 -5.47 -14.68
N PHE A 8 26.43 -5.09 -14.17
CA PHE A 8 25.28 -4.79 -15.02
C PHE A 8 25.53 -3.54 -15.88
N TRP A 9 26.13 -2.51 -15.28
CA TRP A 9 26.39 -1.24 -15.96
C TRP A 9 27.51 -1.32 -17.00
N SER A 10 28.48 -2.23 -16.83
CA SER A 10 29.55 -2.43 -17.81
C SER A 10 28.99 -3.03 -19.10
N GLU A 11 28.22 -4.12 -19.02
CA GLU A 11 27.67 -4.78 -20.23
C GLU A 11 26.58 -3.95 -20.91
N VAL A 12 25.60 -3.44 -20.14
CA VAL A 12 24.51 -2.63 -20.71
C VAL A 12 25.05 -1.32 -21.27
N GLY A 13 26.03 -0.72 -20.60
CA GLY A 13 26.69 0.50 -21.08
C GLY A 13 27.35 0.28 -22.43
N ILE A 14 28.16 -0.77 -22.58
CA ILE A 14 28.87 -1.08 -23.83
C ILE A 14 27.86 -1.25 -24.98
N LYS A 15 26.89 -2.17 -24.84
CA LYS A 15 25.91 -2.46 -25.91
C LYS A 15 25.03 -1.25 -26.24
N PHE A 16 24.66 -0.45 -25.24
CA PHE A 16 23.84 0.74 -25.48
C PHE A 16 24.60 1.78 -26.32
N PHE A 17 25.84 2.12 -25.95
CA PHE A 17 26.61 3.12 -26.69
C PHE A 17 27.13 2.63 -28.05
N GLU A 18 27.22 1.31 -28.27
CA GLU A 18 27.44 0.73 -29.61
C GLU A 18 26.29 1.05 -30.57
N HIS A 19 25.04 0.96 -30.10
CA HIS A 19 23.84 1.18 -30.94
C HIS A 19 23.40 2.64 -30.98
N TRP A 20 23.67 3.40 -29.92
CA TRP A 20 23.32 4.82 -29.79
C TRP A 20 24.53 5.64 -29.32
N PRO A 21 25.53 5.86 -30.18
CA PRO A 21 26.68 6.67 -29.83
C PRO A 21 26.26 8.14 -29.67
N GLU A 22 26.65 8.77 -28.56
CA GLU A 22 26.42 10.23 -28.32
C GLU A 22 27.18 11.12 -29.32
N ARG A 23 28.01 10.51 -30.19
CA ARG A 23 28.76 11.20 -31.24
C ARG A 23 27.85 11.80 -32.31
N ASN A 24 26.88 11.02 -32.81
CA ASN A 24 26.07 11.43 -33.97
C ASN A 24 25.25 12.71 -33.71
N PRO A 25 24.62 12.91 -32.54
CA PRO A 25 23.88 14.14 -32.25
C PRO A 25 24.75 15.39 -32.12
N ILE A 26 26.00 15.24 -31.68
CA ILE A 26 26.88 16.37 -31.32
C ILE A 26 27.79 16.75 -32.49
N PHE A 27 28.35 15.76 -33.19
CA PHE A 27 29.39 15.96 -34.20
C PHE A 27 29.05 15.40 -35.58
N GLY A 28 27.84 14.85 -35.78
CA GLY A 28 27.45 14.20 -37.03
C GLY A 28 28.38 13.01 -37.34
N ASP A 29 28.80 12.89 -38.60
CA ASP A 29 29.55 11.73 -39.06
C ASP A 29 31.06 11.74 -38.73
N LEU A 30 31.57 12.76 -38.00
CA LEU A 30 33.00 13.13 -37.77
C LEU A 30 33.92 12.56 -38.87
N PRO A 31 35.21 12.22 -38.73
CA PRO A 31 35.76 10.99 -38.12
C PRO A 31 36.40 11.24 -36.75
N GLU A 32 36.61 10.18 -35.95
CA GLU A 32 37.20 10.30 -34.61
C GLU A 32 38.65 10.81 -34.64
N SER A 33 39.38 10.54 -35.73
CA SER A 33 40.73 11.04 -35.95
C SER A 33 40.83 12.56 -36.09
N GLU A 34 39.71 13.25 -36.32
CA GLU A 34 39.64 14.70 -36.54
C GLU A 34 39.16 15.46 -35.30
N PHE A 35 38.99 14.79 -34.16
CA PHE A 35 38.52 15.44 -32.95
C PHE A 35 39.61 16.32 -32.33
N THR A 36 39.28 17.60 -32.18
CA THR A 36 40.04 18.51 -31.32
C THR A 36 39.94 18.06 -29.85
N PRO A 37 40.92 18.41 -29.00
CA PRO A 37 40.87 18.06 -27.57
C PRO A 37 39.59 18.57 -26.87
N GLU A 38 39.06 19.71 -27.31
CA GLU A 38 37.81 20.28 -26.79
C GLU A 38 36.60 19.41 -27.17
N GLN A 39 36.52 18.93 -28.41
CA GLN A 39 35.46 18.03 -28.87
C GLN A 39 35.50 16.67 -28.16
N SER A 40 36.71 16.12 -27.94
CA SER A 40 36.88 14.88 -27.17
C SER A 40 36.40 15.02 -25.72
N THR A 41 36.66 16.18 -25.10
CA THR A 41 36.18 16.48 -23.74
C THR A 41 34.66 16.59 -23.71
N ALA A 42 34.07 17.33 -24.66
CA ALA A 42 32.62 17.47 -24.78
C ALA A 42 31.91 16.12 -25.03
N LEU A 43 32.52 15.21 -25.81
CA LEU A 43 32.01 13.86 -26.00
C LEU A 43 32.03 13.06 -24.69
N ALA A 44 33.12 13.12 -23.94
CA ALA A 44 33.25 12.44 -22.66
C ALA A 44 32.18 12.90 -21.64
N ASP A 45 31.95 14.22 -21.57
CA ASP A 45 30.92 14.81 -20.71
C ASP A 45 29.50 14.37 -21.11
N ALA A 46 29.21 14.35 -22.42
CA ALA A 46 27.92 13.89 -22.93
C ALA A 46 27.66 12.41 -22.60
N VAL A 47 28.66 11.55 -22.76
CA VAL A 47 28.59 10.13 -22.39
C VAL A 47 28.36 9.98 -20.88
N ALA A 48 29.04 10.76 -20.05
CA ALA A 48 28.88 10.74 -18.60
C ALA A 48 27.45 11.15 -18.18
N GLU A 49 26.90 12.21 -18.77
CA GLU A 49 25.54 12.67 -18.48
C GLU A 49 24.50 11.65 -18.97
N ARG A 50 24.69 11.04 -20.15
CA ARG A 50 23.80 9.96 -20.60
C ARG A 50 23.84 8.76 -19.66
N LYS A 51 25.01 8.31 -19.22
CA LYS A 51 25.14 7.22 -18.23
C LYS A 51 24.33 7.52 -16.97
N LYS A 52 24.40 8.75 -16.47
CA LYS A 52 23.61 9.20 -15.31
C LYS A 52 22.11 9.20 -15.58
N GLN A 53 21.67 9.60 -16.77
CA GLN A 53 20.27 9.54 -17.18
C GLN A 53 19.75 8.11 -17.25
N ILE A 54 20.49 7.19 -17.88
CA ILE A 54 20.12 5.77 -17.97
C ILE A 54 20.09 5.15 -16.57
N ALA A 55 21.08 5.43 -15.72
CA ALA A 55 21.08 4.97 -14.33
C ALA A 55 19.89 5.47 -13.54
N THR A 56 19.53 6.75 -13.71
CA THR A 56 18.35 7.34 -13.09
C THR A 56 17.07 6.71 -13.60
N TRP A 57 16.96 6.50 -14.92
CA TRP A 57 15.82 5.85 -15.55
C TRP A 57 15.64 4.41 -15.07
N PHE A 58 16.70 3.59 -15.07
CA PHE A 58 16.64 2.22 -14.56
C PHE A 58 16.30 2.19 -13.08
N ARG A 59 16.91 3.05 -12.25
CA ARG A 59 16.54 3.16 -10.84
C ARG A 59 15.07 3.53 -10.68
N TRP A 60 14.53 4.39 -11.55
CA TRP A 60 13.12 4.78 -11.49
C TRP A 60 12.17 3.69 -11.97
N GLN A 61 12.57 2.91 -12.98
CA GLN A 61 11.82 1.77 -13.51
C GLN A 61 11.87 0.56 -12.60
N THR A 62 12.98 0.32 -11.93
CA THR A 62 13.17 -0.84 -11.04
C THR A 62 12.78 -0.56 -9.59
N ASN A 63 12.46 0.69 -9.24
CA ASN A 63 12.00 1.02 -7.90
C ASN A 63 10.58 0.42 -7.68
N PRO A 64 10.43 -0.57 -6.79
CA PRO A 64 9.16 -1.25 -6.58
C PRO A 64 8.07 -0.29 -6.08
N LEU A 65 8.45 0.76 -5.34
CA LEU A 65 7.53 1.79 -4.84
C LEU A 65 6.93 2.65 -5.97
N ARG A 66 7.58 2.70 -7.14
CA ARG A 66 7.12 3.43 -8.33
C ARG A 66 6.48 2.54 -9.38
N LEU A 67 6.97 1.31 -9.57
CA LEU A 67 6.29 0.28 -10.38
C LEU A 67 4.83 0.12 -9.94
N GLY A 68 4.59 0.12 -8.62
CA GLY A 68 3.25 0.10 -8.06
C GLY A 68 2.37 1.31 -8.38
N ARG A 69 2.90 2.45 -8.87
CA ARG A 69 2.09 3.65 -9.21
C ARG A 69 1.67 3.72 -10.67
N ARG A 70 2.40 3.07 -11.59
CA ARG A 70 2.14 3.12 -13.04
C ARG A 70 1.43 1.89 -13.59
N SER A 71 1.48 0.76 -12.90
CA SER A 71 0.74 -0.43 -13.31
C SER A 71 -0.77 -0.20 -13.17
N GLY A 72 -1.53 -0.36 -14.25
CA GLY A 72 -3.00 -0.29 -14.26
C GLY A 72 -3.66 -1.26 -13.27
N ILE A 73 -2.92 -2.28 -12.81
CA ILE A 73 -3.27 -3.18 -11.71
C ILE A 73 -3.60 -2.40 -10.45
N ARG A 74 -2.92 -1.28 -10.19
CA ARG A 74 -3.21 -0.47 -9.01
C ARG A 74 -4.62 0.08 -9.04
N GLY A 75 -5.19 0.39 -10.21
CA GLY A 75 -6.60 0.80 -10.30
C GLY A 75 -7.54 -0.31 -9.83
N LEU A 76 -7.34 -1.52 -10.34
CA LEU A 76 -8.15 -2.69 -9.99
C LEU A 76 -7.96 -3.10 -8.52
N VAL A 77 -6.71 -3.31 -8.12
CA VAL A 77 -6.34 -3.77 -6.76
C VAL A 77 -6.55 -2.69 -5.71
N VAL A 78 -6.33 -1.40 -5.98
CA VAL A 78 -6.65 -0.32 -5.01
C VAL A 78 -8.14 -0.05 -4.97
N SER A 79 -8.92 -0.34 -6.03
CA SER A 79 -10.39 -0.29 -5.90
C SER A 79 -10.90 -1.40 -4.99
N LEU A 80 -10.34 -2.62 -5.12
CA LEU A 80 -10.69 -3.79 -4.31
C LEU A 80 -10.16 -3.69 -2.88
N MET A 81 -8.95 -3.16 -2.71
CA MET A 81 -8.27 -2.98 -1.43
C MET A 81 -8.19 -1.51 -1.05
N LYS A 82 -9.26 -0.73 -1.27
CA LYS A 82 -9.35 0.65 -0.77
C LYS A 82 -9.57 0.63 0.75
N GLY A 83 -8.67 -0.03 1.46
CA GLY A 83 -8.48 0.12 2.88
C GLY A 83 -8.19 1.60 3.11
N THR A 84 -9.20 2.30 3.63
CA THR A 84 -9.02 3.66 4.09
C THR A 84 -7.98 3.55 5.20
N ARG A 85 -6.80 4.15 5.00
CA ARG A 85 -5.75 4.16 6.03
C ARG A 85 -6.39 4.50 7.37
N ALA A 86 -6.04 3.77 8.42
CA ALA A 86 -6.52 4.06 9.76
C ALA A 86 -6.33 5.56 10.04
N PRO A 87 -7.39 6.27 10.47
CA PRO A 87 -7.35 7.72 10.60
C PRO A 87 -6.32 8.10 11.66
N GLN A 88 -5.50 9.12 11.39
CA GLN A 88 -4.54 9.61 12.37
C GLN A 88 -5.27 10.32 13.52
N LYS A 89 -4.62 10.48 14.68
CA LYS A 89 -5.16 11.22 15.83
C LYS A 89 -5.71 12.60 15.45
N MET A 90 -4.98 13.32 14.60
CA MET A 90 -5.40 14.62 14.07
C MET A 90 -6.65 14.53 13.18
N ASP A 91 -6.80 13.45 12.40
CA ASP A 91 -7.99 13.24 11.56
C ASP A 91 -9.22 12.93 12.43
N ILE A 92 -9.04 12.14 13.50
CA ILE A 92 -10.10 11.85 14.48
C ILE A 92 -10.53 13.13 15.20
N TYR A 93 -9.57 13.94 15.65
CA TYR A 93 -9.83 15.23 16.29
C TYR A 93 -10.55 16.19 15.34
N SER A 94 -10.01 16.35 14.12
CA SER A 94 -10.60 17.18 13.08
C SER A 94 -12.04 16.74 12.82
N ASN A 95 -12.29 15.48 12.50
CA ASN A 95 -13.63 14.97 12.23
C ASN A 95 -14.63 15.29 13.36
N LYS A 96 -14.22 15.14 14.63
CA LYS A 96 -15.09 15.38 15.80
C LYS A 96 -15.38 16.87 16.06
N PHE A 97 -14.41 17.75 15.83
CA PHE A 97 -14.49 19.16 16.22
C PHE A 97 -14.48 20.16 15.05
N TYR A 98 -14.44 19.69 13.80
CA TYR A 98 -14.26 20.54 12.62
C TYR A 98 -15.34 21.62 12.54
N SER A 99 -16.61 21.19 12.49
CA SER A 99 -17.74 22.09 12.30
C SER A 99 -17.94 23.06 13.46
N LYS A 100 -17.57 22.67 14.70
CA LYS A 100 -17.85 23.46 15.90
C LYS A 100 -16.73 24.43 16.27
N LYS A 101 -15.46 24.01 16.15
CA LYS A 101 -14.30 24.78 16.64
C LYS A 101 -13.35 25.19 15.53
N ILE A 102 -12.99 24.26 14.64
CA ILE A 102 -11.85 24.43 13.75
C ILE A 102 -12.20 25.24 12.50
N LYS A 103 -13.40 25.02 11.92
CA LYS A 103 -13.80 25.60 10.64
C LYS A 103 -13.69 27.13 10.64
N HIS A 104 -14.24 27.79 11.66
CA HIS A 104 -14.22 29.25 11.75
C HIS A 104 -12.81 29.81 11.85
N VAL A 105 -11.97 29.22 12.73
CA VAL A 105 -10.58 29.66 12.92
C VAL A 105 -9.74 29.40 11.68
N ALA A 106 -9.95 28.26 11.01
CA ALA A 106 -9.23 27.92 9.80
C ALA A 106 -9.61 28.81 8.61
N ASP A 107 -10.91 29.09 8.42
CA ASP A 107 -11.38 29.97 7.35
C ASP A 107 -10.96 31.42 7.60
N GLU A 108 -10.95 31.89 8.85
CA GLU A 108 -10.40 33.20 9.24
C GLU A 108 -8.90 33.29 8.92
N ALA A 109 -8.12 32.28 9.31
CA ALA A 109 -6.68 32.24 9.05
C ALA A 109 -6.35 32.21 7.55
N ILE A 110 -7.18 31.55 6.74
CA ILE A 110 -7.06 31.56 5.26
C ILE A 110 -7.39 32.95 4.71
N ARG A 111 -8.43 33.61 5.23
CA ARG A 111 -8.85 34.95 4.80
C ARG A 111 -7.77 35.98 5.08
N VAL A 112 -7.22 35.99 6.29
CA VAL A 112 -6.17 36.93 6.72
C VAL A 112 -4.89 36.79 5.88
N GLN A 113 -4.54 35.56 5.48
CA GLN A 113 -3.36 35.31 4.65
C GLN A 113 -3.65 35.33 3.14
N SER A 114 -4.88 35.65 2.74
CA SER A 114 -5.32 35.73 1.34
C SER A 114 -4.93 34.51 0.48
N VAL A 115 -4.94 33.31 1.07
CA VAL A 115 -4.52 32.08 0.38
C VAL A 115 -5.64 31.59 -0.55
N THR A 116 -5.45 31.74 -1.86
CA THR A 116 -6.46 31.40 -2.88
C THR A 116 -6.28 29.99 -3.43
N GLU A 117 -5.05 29.49 -3.53
CA GLU A 117 -4.75 28.19 -4.13
C GLU A 117 -5.19 27.00 -3.27
N ARG A 118 -5.70 25.94 -3.92
CA ARG A 118 -6.25 24.74 -3.25
C ARG A 118 -5.22 24.04 -2.33
N GLY A 119 -3.99 23.88 -2.79
CA GLY A 119 -2.93 23.18 -2.05
C GLY A 119 -2.52 23.92 -0.77
N PRO A 120 -2.04 25.17 -0.90
CA PRO A 120 -1.76 26.05 0.24
C PRO A 120 -2.93 26.19 1.22
N LYS A 121 -4.17 26.31 0.72
CA LYS A 121 -5.38 26.37 1.57
C LYS A 121 -5.57 25.11 2.40
N LEU A 122 -5.38 23.93 1.82
CA LEU A 122 -5.45 22.65 2.55
C LEU A 122 -4.36 22.54 3.61
N ASN A 123 -3.13 22.94 3.29
CA ASN A 123 -2.01 22.94 4.24
C ASN A 123 -2.32 23.86 5.41
N LYS A 124 -2.84 25.06 5.15
CA LYS A 124 -3.22 25.99 6.21
C LYS A 124 -4.27 25.43 7.17
N ARG A 125 -5.27 24.72 6.65
CA ARG A 125 -6.26 24.04 7.50
C ARG A 125 -5.62 22.97 8.39
N ARG A 126 -4.69 22.18 7.86
CA ARG A 126 -3.96 21.17 8.63
C ARG A 126 -3.10 21.79 9.72
N ASP A 127 -2.47 22.94 9.45
CA ASP A 127 -1.68 23.66 10.44
C ASP A 127 -2.56 24.19 11.57
N VAL A 128 -3.72 24.76 11.24
CA VAL A 128 -4.69 25.22 12.25
C VAL A 128 -5.20 24.05 13.10
N VAL A 129 -5.56 22.91 12.48
CA VAL A 129 -5.96 21.70 13.20
C VAL A 129 -4.87 21.27 14.19
N ARG A 130 -3.61 21.26 13.75
CA ARG A 130 -2.47 20.87 14.59
C ARG A 130 -2.31 21.80 15.78
N GLN A 131 -2.29 23.10 15.56
CA GLN A 131 -2.16 24.11 16.62
C GLN A 131 -3.32 24.05 17.62
N MET A 132 -4.55 23.85 17.15
CA MET A 132 -5.73 23.71 18.00
C MET A 132 -5.66 22.43 18.84
N TYR A 133 -5.25 21.32 18.23
CA TYR A 133 -5.06 20.06 18.96
C TYR A 133 -3.97 20.17 20.03
N GLU A 134 -2.84 20.83 19.73
CA GLU A 134 -1.76 21.06 20.69
C GLU A 134 -2.21 21.90 21.89
N LYS A 135 -3.08 22.89 21.69
CA LYS A 135 -3.62 23.77 22.74
C LYS A 135 -4.81 23.18 23.50
N GLU A 136 -5.39 22.10 23.03
CA GLU A 136 -6.57 21.48 23.65
C GLU A 136 -6.23 20.84 25.02
N SER A 137 -7.23 20.72 25.89
CA SER A 137 -7.07 20.14 27.21
C SER A 137 -6.62 18.67 27.17
N LYS A 138 -5.93 18.23 28.23
CA LYS A 138 -5.46 16.84 28.39
C LYS A 138 -6.62 15.84 28.28
N GLU A 139 -7.80 16.18 28.80
CA GLU A 139 -9.00 15.35 28.71
C GLU A 139 -9.45 15.08 27.28
N VAL A 140 -9.45 16.11 26.42
CA VAL A 140 -9.84 15.92 25.02
C VAL A 140 -8.79 15.10 24.29
N LYS A 141 -7.49 15.35 24.55
CA LYS A 141 -6.41 14.54 23.99
C LYS A 141 -6.54 13.07 24.40
N ALA A 142 -6.81 12.77 25.66
CA ALA A 142 -7.07 11.41 26.15
C ALA A 142 -8.30 10.77 25.48
N LYS A 143 -9.40 11.53 25.31
CA LYS A 143 -10.59 11.06 24.57
C LYS A 143 -10.30 10.76 23.09
N ILE A 144 -9.40 11.51 22.45
CA ILE A 144 -8.97 11.23 21.08
C ILE A 144 -8.04 10.02 21.02
N GLU A 145 -7.14 9.88 22.00
CA GLU A 145 -6.25 8.72 22.12
C GLU A 145 -7.04 7.42 22.27
N LYS A 146 -8.01 7.38 23.18
CA LYS A 146 -8.89 6.22 23.38
C LYS A 146 -9.61 5.82 22.10
N LYS A 147 -10.12 6.80 21.34
CA LYS A 147 -10.74 6.55 20.02
C LYS A 147 -9.75 6.12 18.96
N TYR A 148 -8.51 6.58 19.04
CA TYR A 148 -7.45 6.17 18.11
C TYR A 148 -7.06 4.71 18.35
N CYS A 149 -6.87 4.31 19.61
CA CYS A 149 -6.61 2.92 19.97
C CYS A 149 -7.78 2.01 19.56
N GLN A 150 -9.03 2.39 19.84
CA GLN A 150 -10.22 1.65 19.38
C GLN A 150 -10.20 1.44 17.86
N LYS A 151 -9.90 2.49 17.08
CA LYS A 151 -9.86 2.41 15.61
C LYS A 151 -8.63 1.69 15.04
N GLN A 152 -7.57 1.53 15.82
CA GLN A 152 -6.39 0.76 15.41
C GLN A 152 -6.50 -0.72 15.76
N GLY A 153 -7.13 -1.04 16.90
CA GLY A 153 -7.22 -2.41 17.44
C GLY A 153 -8.49 -3.16 17.05
N GLU A 154 -9.63 -2.49 16.91
CA GLU A 154 -10.84 -3.15 16.42
C GLU A 154 -10.73 -3.36 14.91
N SER A 155 -10.32 -4.56 14.51
CA SER A 155 -10.95 -5.13 13.33
C SER A 155 -12.46 -5.10 13.59
N PRO A 156 -13.27 -4.52 12.69
CA PRO A 156 -14.72 -4.51 12.88
C PRO A 156 -15.13 -5.95 13.18
N LYS A 157 -15.91 -6.21 14.24
CA LYS A 157 -16.49 -7.53 14.44
C LYS A 157 -17.36 -7.83 13.22
N VAL A 158 -16.79 -8.57 12.27
CA VAL A 158 -17.45 -8.98 11.05
C VAL A 158 -18.29 -10.19 11.40
N ASP A 159 -19.58 -10.12 11.11
CA ASP A 159 -20.50 -11.24 11.30
C ASP A 159 -20.14 -12.39 10.35
N ASP A 160 -20.46 -13.62 10.74
CA ASP A 160 -20.05 -14.79 9.96
C ASP A 160 -20.68 -14.80 8.56
N THR A 161 -21.85 -14.19 8.37
CA THR A 161 -22.47 -14.06 7.03
C THR A 161 -21.62 -13.22 6.08
N THR A 162 -21.04 -12.13 6.58
CA THR A 162 -20.11 -11.30 5.79
C THR A 162 -18.79 -12.02 5.55
N LYS A 163 -18.28 -12.81 6.51
CA LYS A 163 -17.08 -13.64 6.30
C LYS A 163 -17.29 -14.67 5.20
N ILE A 164 -18.40 -15.41 5.24
CA ILE A 164 -18.78 -16.41 4.22
C ILE A 164 -18.85 -15.74 2.85
N LYS A 165 -19.55 -14.60 2.75
CA LYS A 165 -19.64 -13.83 1.51
C LYS A 165 -18.26 -13.40 1.00
N ALA A 166 -17.39 -12.92 1.89
CA ALA A 166 -16.04 -12.51 1.52
C ALA A 166 -15.20 -13.68 0.98
N ILE A 167 -15.29 -14.87 1.58
CA ILE A 167 -14.61 -16.09 1.10
C ILE A 167 -15.14 -16.50 -0.28
N HIS A 168 -16.45 -16.46 -0.50
CA HIS A 168 -17.04 -16.78 -1.81
C HIS A 168 -16.66 -15.76 -2.89
N GLU A 169 -16.59 -14.47 -2.55
CA GLU A 169 -16.18 -13.43 -3.49
C GLU A 169 -14.66 -13.44 -3.76
N LEU A 170 -13.86 -14.00 -2.85
CA LEU A 170 -12.41 -14.07 -2.98
C LEU A 170 -11.97 -14.86 -4.22
N GLY A 171 -12.61 -15.99 -4.51
CA GLY A 171 -12.29 -16.82 -5.67
C GLY A 171 -12.35 -16.05 -7.00
N PRO A 172 -13.52 -15.48 -7.37
CA PRO A 172 -13.65 -14.64 -8.56
C PRO A 172 -12.76 -13.40 -8.58
N MET A 173 -12.42 -12.82 -7.42
CA MET A 173 -11.47 -11.71 -7.36
C MET A 173 -10.04 -12.15 -7.69
N LEU A 174 -9.59 -13.25 -7.10
CA LEU A 174 -8.27 -13.84 -7.38
C LEU A 174 -8.18 -14.27 -8.84
N ASP A 175 -9.25 -14.83 -9.40
CA ASP A 175 -9.33 -15.18 -10.82
C ASP A 175 -9.01 -14.00 -11.73
N ARG A 176 -9.73 -12.89 -11.57
CA ARG A 176 -9.49 -11.67 -12.37
C ARG A 176 -8.08 -11.13 -12.21
N ILE A 177 -7.54 -11.13 -10.98
CA ILE A 177 -6.20 -10.60 -10.69
C ILE A 177 -5.13 -11.50 -11.32
N LEU A 178 -5.20 -12.81 -11.08
CA LEU A 178 -4.19 -13.77 -11.50
C LEU A 178 -4.25 -14.03 -13.01
N GLN A 179 -5.43 -14.06 -13.64
CA GLN A 179 -5.56 -14.11 -15.10
C GLN A 179 -4.97 -12.84 -15.74
N TYR A 180 -5.27 -11.66 -15.19
CA TYR A 180 -4.67 -10.42 -15.68
C TYR A 180 -3.14 -10.45 -15.56
N LEU A 181 -2.62 -10.89 -14.41
CA LEU A 181 -1.18 -11.07 -14.20
C LEU A 181 -0.58 -12.05 -15.21
N ALA A 182 -1.24 -13.20 -15.41
CA ALA A 182 -0.79 -14.22 -16.36
C ALA A 182 -0.68 -13.67 -17.78
N HIS A 183 -1.65 -12.85 -18.17
CA HIS A 183 -1.67 -12.20 -19.48
C HIS A 183 -0.52 -11.19 -19.64
N ILE A 184 -0.37 -10.24 -18.71
CA ILE A 184 0.65 -9.17 -18.84
C ILE A 184 2.08 -9.68 -18.69
N THR A 185 2.30 -10.80 -17.99
CA THR A 185 3.64 -11.39 -17.82
C THR A 185 4.00 -12.35 -18.94
N GLY A 186 3.15 -12.47 -19.97
CA GLY A 186 3.42 -13.33 -21.12
C GLY A 186 3.31 -14.82 -20.83
N GLY A 187 2.43 -15.22 -19.91
CA GLY A 187 2.06 -16.62 -19.71
C GLY A 187 2.41 -17.24 -18.36
N TRP A 188 2.67 -16.43 -17.31
CA TRP A 188 2.86 -16.99 -15.97
C TRP A 188 1.62 -17.77 -15.53
N LYS A 189 1.83 -18.89 -14.83
CA LYS A 189 0.78 -19.70 -14.22
C LYS A 189 0.87 -19.57 -12.71
N PHE A 190 -0.28 -19.50 -12.05
CA PHE A 190 -0.36 -19.27 -10.62
C PHE A 190 -1.11 -20.41 -9.94
N SER A 191 -0.65 -20.79 -8.76
CA SER A 191 -1.37 -21.68 -7.86
C SER A 191 -1.35 -21.03 -6.48
N VAL A 192 -2.52 -20.93 -5.85
CA VAL A 192 -2.70 -20.34 -4.53
C VAL A 192 -3.35 -21.38 -3.63
N LEU A 193 -2.70 -21.69 -2.51
CA LEU A 193 -3.30 -22.42 -1.40
C LEU A 193 -3.54 -21.43 -0.27
N MET A 194 -4.73 -21.48 0.30
CA MET A 194 -5.13 -20.67 1.46
C MET A 194 -5.89 -21.56 2.44
N GLY A 195 -5.72 -21.33 3.74
CA GLY A 195 -6.43 -22.11 4.75
C GLY A 195 -6.78 -21.27 5.96
N GLY A 196 -7.82 -21.71 6.67
CA GLY A 196 -8.36 -21.02 7.83
C GLY A 196 -9.62 -21.72 8.33
N HIS A 197 -10.26 -21.16 9.36
CA HIS A 197 -11.57 -21.62 9.79
C HIS A 197 -12.62 -21.29 8.73
N ASP A 198 -13.38 -22.29 8.30
CA ASP A 198 -14.61 -22.09 7.55
C ASP A 198 -15.66 -21.48 8.51
N PRO A 199 -16.16 -20.27 8.26
CA PRO A 199 -17.14 -19.65 9.16
C PRO A 199 -18.48 -20.39 9.22
N SER A 200 -18.75 -21.30 8.28
CA SER A 200 -19.99 -22.08 8.22
C SER A 200 -19.93 -23.33 9.11
N THR A 201 -18.78 -24.00 9.15
CA THR A 201 -18.60 -25.28 9.87
C THR A 201 -17.77 -25.12 11.14
N GLY A 202 -16.96 -24.07 11.24
CA GLY A 202 -15.94 -23.87 12.28
C GLY A 202 -14.68 -24.71 12.08
N GLU A 203 -14.65 -25.61 11.10
CA GLU A 203 -13.50 -26.49 10.85
C GLU A 203 -12.40 -25.76 10.08
N VAL A 204 -11.14 -26.17 10.29
CA VAL A 204 -10.02 -25.68 9.49
C VAL A 204 -10.07 -26.35 8.12
N SER A 205 -10.23 -25.54 7.08
CA SER A 205 -10.29 -25.98 5.69
C SER A 205 -9.17 -25.35 4.86
N VAL A 206 -8.87 -25.95 3.71
CA VAL A 206 -7.92 -25.43 2.72
C VAL A 206 -8.65 -25.26 1.40
N PHE A 207 -8.57 -24.05 0.85
CA PHE A 207 -9.02 -23.72 -0.49
C PHE A 207 -7.82 -23.59 -1.42
N ASN A 208 -7.96 -24.10 -2.63
CA ASN A 208 -6.96 -23.98 -3.68
C ASN A 208 -7.56 -23.26 -4.89
N TYR A 209 -6.73 -22.46 -5.55
CA TYR A 209 -7.10 -21.71 -6.73
C TYR A 209 -5.96 -21.72 -7.75
N HIS A 210 -6.25 -22.10 -9.00
CA HIS A 210 -5.25 -22.33 -10.04
C HIS A 210 -5.55 -21.50 -11.28
N VAL A 211 -4.54 -20.81 -11.80
CA VAL A 211 -4.58 -20.12 -13.10
C VAL A 211 -3.58 -20.78 -14.03
N GLY A 212 -4.12 -21.52 -15.00
CA GLY A 212 -3.35 -22.26 -15.97
C GLY A 212 -3.93 -23.63 -16.20
N GLU A 213 -4.04 -24.00 -17.47
CA GLU A 213 -4.53 -25.30 -17.91
C GLU A 213 -3.53 -25.88 -18.91
N LEU A 214 -3.39 -27.20 -18.88
CA LEU A 214 -2.67 -27.95 -19.90
C LEU A 214 -3.50 -27.98 -21.20
N GLU A 215 -2.92 -28.48 -22.29
CA GLU A 215 -3.65 -28.70 -23.56
C GLU A 215 -4.86 -29.62 -23.39
N SER A 216 -4.83 -30.51 -22.40
CA SER A 216 -5.95 -31.37 -22.02
C SER A 216 -7.06 -30.65 -21.25
N GLY A 217 -6.87 -29.37 -20.90
CA GLY A 217 -7.74 -28.62 -19.99
C GLY A 217 -7.49 -28.92 -18.50
N ALA A 218 -6.55 -29.82 -18.18
CA ALA A 218 -6.27 -30.18 -16.79
C ALA A 218 -5.58 -29.03 -16.03
N GLN A 219 -6.05 -28.77 -14.81
CA GLN A 219 -5.46 -27.82 -13.87
C GLN A 219 -4.32 -28.46 -13.06
N PHE A 220 -3.58 -27.66 -12.29
CA PHE A 220 -2.40 -28.12 -11.57
C PHE A 220 -2.71 -29.23 -10.54
N ASP A 221 -3.81 -29.12 -9.81
CA ASP A 221 -4.26 -30.15 -8.87
C ASP A 221 -4.61 -31.48 -9.52
N GLN A 222 -5.11 -31.45 -10.76
CA GLN A 222 -5.43 -32.64 -11.54
C GLN A 222 -4.18 -33.26 -12.19
N ALA A 223 -3.26 -32.41 -12.67
CA ALA A 223 -2.04 -32.85 -13.33
C ALA A 223 -0.98 -33.36 -12.33
N PHE A 224 -1.00 -32.87 -11.09
CA PHE A 224 -0.05 -33.25 -10.06
C PHE A 224 -0.61 -34.36 -9.16
N SER A 225 -0.17 -35.60 -9.39
CA SER A 225 -0.67 -36.79 -8.68
C SER A 225 -0.56 -36.72 -7.15
N ASN A 226 0.40 -35.97 -6.62
CA ASN A 226 0.64 -35.82 -5.19
C ASN A 226 -0.01 -34.56 -4.59
N PHE A 227 -0.96 -33.94 -5.29
CA PHE A 227 -1.59 -32.70 -4.82
C PHE A 227 -2.31 -32.90 -3.48
N ASN A 228 -3.01 -34.02 -3.30
CA ASN A 228 -3.69 -34.34 -2.03
C ASN A 228 -2.71 -34.41 -0.84
N SER A 229 -1.51 -34.96 -1.06
CA SER A 229 -0.47 -35.01 -0.03
C SER A 229 0.05 -33.61 0.31
N MET A 230 0.23 -32.75 -0.70
CA MET A 230 0.62 -31.35 -0.52
C MET A 230 -0.45 -30.57 0.25
N GLN A 231 -1.71 -30.70 -0.15
CA GLN A 231 -2.85 -30.05 0.51
C GLN A 231 -3.01 -30.51 1.96
N SER A 232 -2.80 -31.80 2.25
CA SER A 232 -2.83 -32.34 3.61
C SER A 232 -1.70 -31.79 4.48
N ALA A 233 -0.48 -31.71 3.93
CA ALA A 233 0.67 -31.12 4.64
C ALA A 233 0.41 -29.63 4.95
N PHE A 234 -0.15 -28.89 3.99
CA PHE A 234 -0.52 -27.50 4.19
C PHE A 234 -1.63 -27.34 5.23
N LEU A 235 -2.66 -28.20 5.22
CA LEU A 235 -3.71 -28.21 6.24
C LEU A 235 -3.14 -28.43 7.64
N SER A 236 -2.18 -29.35 7.81
CA SER A 236 -1.49 -29.55 9.09
C SER A 236 -0.79 -28.28 9.54
N PHE A 237 -0.03 -27.65 8.65
CA PHE A 237 0.64 -26.38 8.93
C PHE A 237 -0.34 -25.28 9.36
N VAL A 238 -1.48 -25.14 8.69
CA VAL A 238 -2.51 -24.14 9.03
C VAL A 238 -3.08 -24.40 10.43
N LYS A 239 -3.35 -25.67 10.79
CA LYS A 239 -3.81 -26.03 12.14
C LYS A 239 -2.79 -25.64 13.21
N ASP A 240 -1.51 -25.96 12.98
CA ASP A 240 -0.43 -25.63 13.91
C ASP A 240 -0.24 -24.11 14.04
N ALA A 241 -0.32 -23.38 12.94
CA ALA A 241 -0.22 -21.92 12.92
C ALA A 241 -1.36 -21.25 13.71
N ILE A 242 -2.61 -21.68 13.49
CA ILE A 242 -3.77 -21.17 14.24
C ILE A 242 -3.66 -21.49 15.74
N ALA A 243 -3.20 -22.70 16.08
CA ALA A 243 -2.99 -23.09 17.46
C ALA A 243 -1.90 -22.21 18.13
N PHE A 244 -0.82 -21.92 17.41
CA PHE A 244 0.23 -21.02 17.89
C PHE A 244 -0.28 -19.59 18.08
N GLU A 245 -1.03 -19.04 17.12
CA GLU A 245 -1.64 -17.70 17.24
C GLU A 245 -2.57 -17.59 18.46
N SER A 246 -3.31 -18.65 18.76
CA SER A 246 -4.19 -18.72 19.94
C SER A 246 -3.43 -18.77 21.28
N MET A 247 -2.13 -19.09 21.27
CA MET A 247 -1.28 -19.07 22.47
C MET A 247 -0.57 -17.73 22.68
N LEU A 248 -0.59 -16.84 21.69
CA LEU A 248 0.00 -15.52 21.86
C LEU A 248 -0.84 -14.75 22.90
N PRO A 249 -0.20 -14.04 23.84
CA PRO A 249 -0.93 -13.19 24.77
C PRO A 249 -1.81 -12.26 23.95
N GLU A 250 -3.12 -12.25 24.19
CA GLU A 250 -3.96 -11.16 23.72
C GLU A 250 -3.29 -9.88 24.22
N GLU A 251 -2.88 -9.00 23.31
CA GLU A 251 -2.28 -7.71 23.67
C GLU A 251 -3.30 -7.00 24.55
N GLY A 252 -3.11 -7.12 25.87
CA GLY A 252 -4.17 -6.93 26.84
C GLY A 252 -4.91 -5.63 26.56
N ASP A 253 -6.20 -5.76 26.27
CA ASP A 253 -7.13 -4.66 26.39
C ASP A 253 -6.92 -4.12 27.81
N ASN A 254 -6.23 -2.99 27.92
CA ASN A 254 -6.01 -2.28 29.17
C ASN A 254 -7.38 -1.81 29.67
N GLU A 255 -8.12 -2.72 30.32
CA GLU A 255 -9.24 -2.46 31.19
C GLU A 255 -8.73 -1.72 32.43
N SER A 256 -8.50 -0.42 32.28
CA SER A 256 -8.48 0.50 33.41
C SER A 256 -9.19 1.78 33.01
N ASP A 257 -10.51 1.72 32.99
CA ASP A 257 -11.34 2.89 33.21
C ASP A 257 -12.63 2.40 33.84
N SER A 258 -12.50 2.06 35.12
CA SER A 258 -13.62 1.93 36.03
C SER A 258 -14.50 3.18 35.93
N ASP A 259 -15.79 2.93 35.83
CA ASP A 259 -16.87 3.90 35.88
C ASP A 259 -16.62 5.01 36.91
N VAL A 260 -16.17 6.18 36.43
CA VAL A 260 -16.49 7.44 37.12
C VAL A 260 -17.91 7.80 36.68
N LYS A 261 -18.88 7.26 37.43
CA LYS A 261 -20.22 7.84 37.54
C LYS A 261 -20.05 9.29 38.03
N GLY A 262 -20.00 10.21 37.08
CA GLY A 262 -20.09 11.64 37.34
C GLY A 262 -21.55 12.02 37.57
N ASP A 263 -21.79 12.49 38.78
CA ASP A 263 -23.07 12.91 39.33
C ASP A 263 -23.89 13.86 38.45
N GLU A 264 -25.19 13.70 38.64
CA GLU A 264 -26.28 14.66 38.50
C GLU A 264 -25.88 16.13 38.24
N ASP A 265 -26.38 16.71 37.15
CA ASP A 265 -26.85 18.10 37.24
C ASP A 265 -28.20 18.26 36.55
N SER A 266 -29.20 18.28 37.42
CA SER A 266 -30.53 18.81 37.19
C SER A 266 -30.47 20.23 36.63
N SER A 267 -30.82 20.40 35.36
CA SER A 267 -31.29 21.69 34.87
C SER A 267 -32.58 21.52 34.09
N SER A 268 -33.65 21.52 34.88
CA SER A 268 -34.96 21.98 34.46
C SER A 268 -34.85 23.35 33.80
N ARG A 269 -35.13 23.44 32.49
CA ARG A 269 -35.65 24.68 31.89
C ARG A 269 -36.84 24.39 31.02
N ARG A 270 -38.00 24.57 31.65
CA ARG A 270 -39.26 25.03 31.04
C ARG A 270 -39.02 26.29 30.20
N ARG A 271 -39.66 26.36 29.04
CA ARG A 271 -40.49 27.47 28.50
C ARG A 271 -40.70 27.18 27.01
N ALA A 272 -41.93 26.88 26.60
CA ALA A 272 -43.01 27.83 26.24
C ALA A 272 -42.93 28.17 24.75
#